data_AF-G4CY94-F1
#
_entry.id   AF-G4CY94-F1
#
_cell.length_a   1.000
_cell.length_b   1.000
_cell.length_c   1.000
_cell.angle_alpha   90.00
_cell.angle_beta   90.00
_cell.angle_gamma   90.00
#
_symmetry.space_group_name_H-M   'P 1'
#
loop_
_entity.id
_entity.type
_entity.pdbx_description
1 polymer ?
#
loop_
_entity_poly.entity_id
_entity_poly.type
_entity_poly.pdbx_seq_one_letter_code
_entity_poly.pdbx_strand_id
1 'polypeptide(L)'
;MSGKALFSRRSALGGLLIATGAAIGFPAVQAANRPDRPEPRGPAPTRVANPAAPGPYVTFAYQNELKKYLNTREGEQSIAMRVHGQRNIHVLNHGATHYITASIIKLAIMETVMIQAAGEKRQLSGTEKDLLAPMIENSSNDAATALWNRVGRADGVRRAMHRMGATHTAFDSEDHWGLTSTTAADQVVLADHIFCPNKIIPESMRAYARELMSSVAEDQDWGMTAGMKSPYVKNGWLPLEDGWHVNSVASTGTNGYTAVGLTHSATASMEDLVETIEGMARIIARHQSPGVTPAQPSQPATPAPQTVHDDHGHIPFRAPGTRDMWIQAF
;
A
#
# COMPACT_ATOMS: atom_id res chain seq x y z
N MET A 1 -45.80 16.53 -31.93
CA MET A 1 -47.19 16.56 -32.46
C MET A 1 -47.13 16.13 -33.91
N SER A 2 -47.84 15.08 -34.31
CA SER A 2 -48.44 15.14 -35.65
C SER A 2 -49.74 14.37 -35.67
N GLY A 3 -50.75 15.05 -36.18
CA GLY A 3 -52.13 14.59 -36.26
C GLY A 3 -52.38 13.69 -37.46
N LYS A 4 -53.58 13.14 -37.42
CA LYS A 4 -54.27 12.20 -38.31
C LYS A 4 -54.25 12.59 -39.80
N ALA A 5 -54.27 11.58 -40.67
CA ALA A 5 -55.28 11.43 -41.72
C ALA A 5 -55.28 9.99 -42.31
N LEU A 6 -56.46 9.38 -42.38
CA LEU A 6 -56.78 8.20 -43.22
C LEU A 6 -56.91 8.64 -44.68
N PHE A 7 -56.62 7.77 -45.66
CA PHE A 7 -57.48 7.51 -46.83
C PHE A 7 -57.08 6.23 -47.58
N SER A 8 -58.06 5.70 -48.31
CA SER A 8 -58.21 4.34 -48.86
C SER A 8 -57.57 4.12 -50.25
N ARG A 9 -57.49 2.83 -50.63
CA ARG A 9 -56.94 2.20 -51.85
C ARG A 9 -57.55 2.69 -53.19
N ARG A 10 -56.76 2.52 -54.28
CA ARG A 10 -57.10 2.03 -55.65
C ARG A 10 -55.78 1.89 -56.45
N SER A 11 -55.38 0.71 -56.96
CA SER A 11 -55.63 0.13 -58.31
C SER A 11 -55.18 1.07 -59.45
N ALA A 12 -54.51 0.69 -60.55
CA ALA A 12 -53.83 -0.50 -61.08
C ALA A 12 -53.22 -0.08 -62.47
N LEU A 13 -52.43 -0.97 -63.09
CA LEU A 13 -52.09 -1.09 -64.52
C LEU A 13 -51.04 -0.17 -65.21
N GLY A 14 -50.25 -0.83 -66.08
CA GLY A 14 -49.54 -0.27 -67.24
C GLY A 14 -48.06 -0.69 -67.26
N GLY A 15 -47.69 -1.88 -67.79
CA GLY A 15 -47.32 -2.09 -69.20
C GLY A 15 -45.79 -1.95 -69.35
N LEU A 16 -44.94 -2.99 -69.44
CA LEU A 16 -44.76 -4.09 -70.40
C LEU A 16 -43.96 -3.69 -71.68
N LEU A 17 -42.81 -4.39 -71.89
CA LEU A 17 -42.04 -4.71 -73.14
C LEU A 17 -41.06 -3.64 -73.69
N ILE A 18 -39.87 -3.90 -74.31
CA ILE A 18 -38.93 -5.00 -74.69
C ILE A 18 -37.58 -4.28 -74.95
N ALA A 19 -36.38 -4.82 -74.66
CA ALA A 19 -35.42 -5.46 -75.59
C ALA A 19 -34.01 -5.14 -75.02
N THR A 20 -32.93 -5.90 -75.11
CA THR A 20 -32.51 -7.08 -75.88
C THR A 20 -31.43 -7.79 -75.06
N GLY A 21 -31.43 -9.12 -75.05
CA GLY A 21 -30.43 -9.92 -74.35
C GLY A 21 -29.07 -9.95 -75.04
N ALA A 22 -28.02 -9.94 -74.22
CA ALA A 22 -26.71 -10.49 -74.53
C ALA A 22 -26.31 -11.36 -73.33
N ALA A 23 -26.13 -12.66 -73.56
CA ALA A 23 -25.68 -13.59 -72.55
C ALA A 23 -24.17 -13.42 -72.33
N ILE A 24 -23.78 -13.02 -71.14
CA ILE A 24 -22.40 -13.11 -70.63
C ILE A 24 -22.51 -13.83 -69.27
N GLY A 25 -21.82 -14.96 -69.15
CA GLY A 25 -21.70 -15.68 -67.89
C GLY A 25 -21.00 -14.81 -66.85
N PHE A 26 -21.66 -14.57 -65.72
CA PHE A 26 -21.07 -13.89 -64.57
C PHE A 26 -20.44 -14.92 -63.62
N PRO A 27 -19.30 -14.56 -62.99
CA PRO A 27 -18.43 -15.48 -62.27
C PRO A 27 -19.03 -15.88 -60.92
N ALA A 28 -18.58 -17.02 -60.41
CA ALA A 28 -18.78 -17.40 -59.01
C ALA A 28 -18.20 -16.31 -58.10
N VAL A 29 -19.08 -15.57 -57.42
CA VAL A 29 -18.67 -14.68 -56.33
C VAL A 29 -18.34 -15.56 -55.13
N GLN A 30 -17.05 -15.76 -54.93
CA GLN A 30 -16.51 -16.33 -53.71
C GLN A 30 -16.81 -15.35 -52.57
N ALA A 31 -17.66 -15.77 -51.63
CA ALA A 31 -18.00 -14.99 -50.44
C ALA A 31 -16.74 -14.82 -49.57
N ALA A 32 -16.01 -13.73 -49.78
CA ALA A 32 -15.01 -13.23 -48.86
C ALA A 32 -15.69 -12.42 -47.74
N ASN A 33 -15.09 -12.52 -46.54
CA ASN A 33 -15.37 -11.77 -45.31
C ASN A 33 -16.48 -12.31 -44.41
N ARG A 34 -16.15 -13.37 -43.66
CA ARG A 34 -16.64 -13.51 -42.28
C ARG A 34 -15.97 -12.41 -41.43
N PRO A 35 -16.69 -11.72 -40.53
CA PRO A 35 -16.04 -10.89 -39.53
C PRO A 35 -15.22 -11.79 -38.59
N ASP A 36 -13.94 -11.47 -38.42
CA ASP A 36 -13.09 -12.15 -37.43
C ASP A 36 -13.74 -12.02 -36.05
N ARG A 37 -14.10 -13.17 -35.48
CA ARG A 37 -14.51 -13.27 -34.10
C ARG A 37 -13.29 -12.87 -33.25
N PRO A 38 -13.38 -11.90 -32.33
CA PRO A 38 -12.25 -11.62 -31.46
C PRO A 38 -11.92 -12.89 -30.69
N GLU A 39 -10.68 -13.36 -30.79
CA GLU A 39 -10.21 -14.46 -29.97
C GLU A 39 -10.46 -14.12 -28.49
N PRO A 40 -10.80 -15.12 -27.65
CA PRO A 40 -10.90 -14.90 -26.21
C PRO A 40 -9.56 -14.35 -25.74
N ARG A 41 -9.53 -13.11 -25.24
CA ARG A 41 -8.35 -12.57 -24.57
C ARG A 41 -7.98 -13.54 -23.44
N GLY A 42 -6.84 -14.21 -23.58
CA GLY A 42 -6.26 -15.00 -22.51
C GLY A 42 -6.15 -14.16 -21.23
N PRO A 43 -6.13 -14.79 -20.04
CA PRO A 43 -5.98 -14.06 -18.80
C PRO A 43 -4.73 -13.16 -18.89
N ALA A 44 -4.89 -11.89 -18.52
CA ALA A 44 -3.80 -10.93 -18.56
C ALA A 44 -2.61 -11.48 -17.75
N PRO A 45 -1.35 -11.28 -18.22
CA PRO A 45 -0.18 -11.75 -17.48
C PRO A 45 -0.24 -11.20 -16.05
N THR A 46 -0.15 -12.10 -15.07
CA THR A 46 -0.25 -11.78 -13.63
C THR A 46 0.95 -10.98 -13.13
N ARG A 47 2.08 -11.00 -13.85
CA ARG A 47 3.31 -10.27 -13.52
C ARG A 47 3.32 -8.90 -14.18
N VAL A 48 3.24 -7.84 -13.38
CA VAL A 48 3.23 -6.46 -13.87
C VAL A 48 4.64 -5.91 -14.15
N ALA A 49 4.74 -5.01 -15.13
CA ALA A 49 6.00 -4.37 -15.53
C ALA A 49 6.56 -3.39 -14.48
N ASN A 50 5.70 -2.82 -13.63
CA ASN A 50 6.09 -2.05 -12.45
C ASN A 50 5.33 -2.61 -11.22
N PRO A 51 5.91 -3.57 -10.50
CA PRO A 51 5.26 -4.22 -9.36
C PRO A 51 5.00 -3.30 -8.17
N ALA A 52 5.68 -2.15 -8.08
CA ALA A 52 5.42 -1.14 -7.05
C ALA A 52 4.38 -0.07 -7.46
N ALA A 53 4.01 0.01 -8.75
CA ALA A 53 3.04 1.00 -9.21
C ALA A 53 1.66 0.82 -8.53
N PRO A 54 0.86 1.91 -8.44
CA PRO A 54 -0.53 1.82 -8.00
C PRO A 54 -1.32 0.79 -8.81
N GLY A 55 -2.31 0.21 -8.14
CA GLY A 55 -3.13 -0.87 -8.67
C GLY A 55 -4.62 -0.62 -8.45
N PRO A 56 -5.50 -1.37 -9.15
CA PRO A 56 -6.93 -1.34 -8.85
C PRO A 56 -7.16 -1.92 -7.44
N TYR A 57 -8.14 -1.34 -6.74
CA TYR A 57 -8.57 -1.84 -5.43
C TYR A 57 -9.58 -2.96 -5.64
N VAL A 58 -9.36 -4.08 -4.96
CA VAL A 58 -10.24 -5.25 -4.98
C VAL A 58 -10.56 -5.70 -3.57
N THR A 59 -11.61 -6.48 -3.40
CA THR A 59 -11.95 -7.05 -2.09
C THR A 59 -11.05 -8.23 -1.74
N PHE A 60 -10.85 -8.48 -0.45
CA PHE A 60 -10.28 -9.74 0.02
C PHE A 60 -11.23 -10.91 -0.30
N ALA A 61 -10.69 -12.05 -0.73
CA ALA A 61 -11.49 -13.27 -0.92
C ALA A 61 -12.15 -13.74 0.40
N TYR A 62 -11.49 -13.48 1.52
CA TYR A 62 -11.93 -13.76 2.89
C TYR A 62 -12.47 -12.51 3.60
N GLN A 63 -12.99 -11.52 2.86
CA GLN A 63 -13.51 -10.26 3.42
C GLN A 63 -14.56 -10.47 4.52
N ASN A 64 -15.40 -11.51 4.43
CA ASN A 64 -16.42 -11.78 5.44
C ASN A 64 -15.80 -12.18 6.79
N GLU A 65 -14.66 -12.88 6.79
CA GLU A 65 -13.93 -13.22 8.02
C GLU A 65 -13.34 -11.97 8.66
N LEU A 66 -12.69 -11.11 7.86
CA LEU A 66 -12.19 -9.82 8.32
C LEU A 66 -13.31 -8.96 8.91
N LYS A 67 -14.44 -8.81 8.22
CA LYS A 67 -15.60 -8.06 8.72
C LYS A 67 -16.16 -8.65 10.01
N LYS A 68 -16.29 -9.97 10.10
CA LYS A 68 -16.76 -10.64 11.32
C LYS A 68 -15.85 -10.33 12.52
N TYR A 69 -14.55 -10.31 12.29
CA TYR A 69 -13.57 -9.94 13.31
C TYR A 69 -13.63 -8.45 13.67
N LEU A 70 -13.69 -7.55 12.68
CA LEU A 70 -13.74 -6.10 12.91
C LEU A 70 -15.04 -5.68 13.62
N ASN A 71 -16.16 -6.35 13.35
CA ASN A 71 -17.42 -6.13 14.09
C ASN A 71 -17.33 -6.41 15.60
N THR A 72 -16.27 -7.07 16.08
CA THR A 72 -16.03 -7.29 17.51
C THR A 72 -15.00 -6.35 18.11
N ARG A 73 -14.53 -5.35 17.34
CA ARG A 73 -13.50 -4.40 17.74
C ARG A 73 -14.09 -2.99 17.81
N GLU A 74 -13.56 -2.18 18.72
CA GLU A 74 -13.92 -0.77 18.81
C GLU A 74 -13.16 0.09 17.80
N GLY A 75 -13.75 1.24 17.46
CA GLY A 75 -13.15 2.21 16.55
C GLY A 75 -13.34 1.87 15.07
N GLU A 76 -12.63 2.62 14.24
CA GLU A 76 -12.61 2.51 12.79
C GLU A 76 -11.30 1.85 12.36
N GLN A 77 -11.35 0.99 11.35
CA GLN A 77 -10.17 0.29 10.84
C GLN A 77 -10.16 0.24 9.31
N SER A 78 -8.95 0.32 8.75
CA SER A 78 -8.69 0.05 7.35
C SER A 78 -7.56 -0.94 7.22
N ILE A 79 -7.73 -1.92 6.33
CA ILE A 79 -6.71 -2.92 6.01
C ILE A 79 -6.46 -2.97 4.52
N ALA A 80 -5.18 -3.00 4.15
CA ALA A 80 -4.76 -3.23 2.78
C ALA A 80 -3.66 -4.28 2.69
N MET A 81 -3.61 -5.01 1.58
CA MET A 81 -2.59 -6.02 1.32
C MET A 81 -2.31 -6.12 -0.17
N ARG A 82 -1.06 -6.39 -0.52
CA ARG A 82 -0.68 -6.76 -1.89
C ARG A 82 0.35 -7.87 -1.88
N VAL A 83 0.11 -8.90 -2.69
CA VAL A 83 1.12 -9.91 -3.01
C VAL A 83 2.11 -9.30 -4.00
N HIS A 84 3.39 -9.37 -3.70
CA HIS A 84 4.46 -8.83 -4.53
C HIS A 84 4.41 -9.42 -5.94
N GLY A 85 4.54 -8.55 -6.95
CA GLY A 85 4.45 -8.92 -8.36
C GLY A 85 3.03 -8.93 -8.94
N GLN A 86 1.99 -8.85 -8.11
CA GLN A 86 0.60 -8.71 -8.56
C GLN A 86 0.19 -7.24 -8.74
N ARG A 87 -0.86 -6.97 -9.52
CA ARG A 87 -1.36 -5.61 -9.72
C ARG A 87 -2.35 -5.15 -8.64
N ASN A 88 -3.19 -6.06 -8.14
CA ASN A 88 -4.34 -5.68 -7.35
C ASN A 88 -3.94 -5.40 -5.90
N ILE A 89 -4.44 -4.30 -5.34
CA ILE A 89 -4.33 -4.02 -3.90
C ILE A 89 -5.66 -4.45 -3.28
N HIS A 90 -5.61 -5.40 -2.36
CA HIS A 90 -6.80 -5.80 -1.61
C HIS A 90 -7.04 -4.77 -0.52
N VAL A 91 -8.24 -4.21 -0.44
CA VAL A 91 -8.61 -3.17 0.53
C VAL A 91 -9.94 -3.52 1.19
N LEU A 92 -10.02 -3.30 2.51
CA LEU A 92 -11.26 -3.29 3.26
C LEU A 92 -11.23 -2.12 4.25
N ASN A 93 -12.18 -1.20 4.08
CA ASN A 93 -12.42 -0.12 5.03
C ASN A 93 -13.63 -0.49 5.91
N HIS A 94 -13.49 -0.32 7.21
CA HIS A 94 -14.50 -0.53 8.24
C HIS A 94 -14.61 0.74 9.08
N GLY A 95 -15.42 1.69 8.63
CA GLY A 95 -15.45 3.05 9.14
C GLY A 95 -14.75 4.01 8.17
N ALA A 96 -13.81 4.81 8.68
CA ALA A 96 -13.03 5.76 7.91
C ALA A 96 -12.21 5.15 6.76
N THR A 97 -11.77 6.02 5.86
CA THR A 97 -10.88 5.70 4.75
C THR A 97 -9.52 6.36 4.85
N HIS A 98 -9.40 7.36 5.72
CA HIS A 98 -8.19 8.14 5.95
C HIS A 98 -7.85 8.13 7.43
N TYR A 99 -6.57 8.00 7.75
CA TYR A 99 -6.05 7.89 9.11
C TYR A 99 -4.81 8.74 9.27
N ILE A 100 -4.60 9.27 10.47
CA ILE A 100 -3.37 9.96 10.82
C ILE A 100 -2.24 8.94 10.84
N THR A 101 -1.14 9.22 10.14
CA THR A 101 -0.03 8.29 9.94
C THR A 101 0.71 7.97 11.22
N ALA A 102 0.82 8.95 12.14
CA ALA A 102 1.83 8.91 13.18
C ALA A 102 3.21 8.61 12.54
N SER A 103 3.98 7.70 13.13
CA SER A 103 5.33 7.36 12.67
C SER A 103 5.44 6.55 11.37
N ILE A 104 4.35 6.05 10.75
CA ILE A 104 4.48 5.31 9.47
C ILE A 104 4.89 6.22 8.31
N ILE A 105 4.66 7.54 8.42
CA ILE A 105 5.12 8.55 7.44
C ILE A 105 6.64 8.60 7.31
N LYS A 106 7.40 8.09 8.30
CA LYS A 106 8.86 8.00 8.24
C LYS A 106 9.34 7.12 7.09
N LEU A 107 8.52 6.18 6.61
CA LEU A 107 8.79 5.46 5.36
C LEU A 107 8.84 6.43 4.16
N ALA A 108 7.85 7.30 4.01
CA ALA A 108 7.82 8.30 2.95
C ALA A 108 8.98 9.31 3.07
N ILE A 109 9.37 9.70 4.30
CA ILE A 109 10.53 10.56 4.54
C ILE A 109 11.81 9.87 4.06
N MET A 110 12.03 8.61 4.47
CA MET A 110 13.17 7.80 4.03
C MET A 110 13.23 7.67 2.50
N GLU A 111 12.12 7.31 1.88
CA GLU A 111 12.03 7.18 0.42
C GLU A 111 12.29 8.50 -0.29
N THR A 112 11.86 9.63 0.28
CA THR A 112 12.14 10.97 -0.26
C THR A 112 13.64 11.26 -0.27
N VAL A 113 14.37 10.95 0.82
CA VAL A 113 15.83 11.08 0.88
C VAL A 113 16.48 10.24 -0.24
N MET A 114 16.04 9.00 -0.42
CA MET A 114 16.57 8.09 -1.44
C MET A 114 16.27 8.58 -2.87
N ILE A 115 15.06 9.08 -3.11
CA ILE A 115 14.63 9.61 -4.40
C ILE A 115 15.42 10.86 -4.78
N GLN A 116 15.68 11.76 -3.82
CA GLN A 116 16.50 12.95 -4.03
C GLN A 116 17.95 12.58 -4.31
N ALA A 117 18.56 11.69 -3.51
CA ALA A 117 19.91 11.19 -3.73
C ALA A 117 20.07 10.53 -5.12
N ALA A 118 19.10 9.70 -5.52
CA ALA A 118 19.08 9.07 -6.84
C ALA A 118 18.95 10.09 -7.98
N GLY A 119 18.10 11.12 -7.81
CA GLY A 119 17.95 12.22 -8.78
C GLY A 119 19.22 13.05 -8.95
N GLU A 120 19.97 13.25 -7.86
CA GLU A 120 21.28 13.90 -7.81
C GLU A 120 22.43 12.97 -8.26
N LYS A 121 22.12 11.73 -8.65
CA LYS A 121 23.09 10.71 -9.09
C LYS A 121 24.17 10.42 -8.04
N ARG A 122 23.81 10.46 -6.76
CA ARG A 122 24.69 10.15 -5.64
C ARG A 122 24.17 8.98 -4.81
N GLN A 123 25.03 8.44 -3.96
CA GLN A 123 24.63 7.54 -2.89
C GLN A 123 24.08 8.33 -1.69
N LEU A 124 23.47 7.62 -0.74
CA LEU A 124 23.16 8.18 0.58
C LEU A 124 24.47 8.60 1.27
N SER A 125 24.49 9.83 1.79
CA SER A 125 25.60 10.36 2.58
C SER A 125 25.67 9.69 3.96
N GLY A 126 26.82 9.80 4.64
CA GLY A 126 26.96 9.33 6.03
C GLY A 126 25.89 9.94 6.94
N THR A 127 25.76 11.27 6.92
CA THR A 127 24.76 12.00 7.70
C THR A 127 23.32 11.55 7.44
N GLU A 128 22.96 11.22 6.19
CA GLU A 128 21.63 10.68 5.91
C GLU A 128 21.44 9.30 6.53
N LYS A 129 22.44 8.42 6.47
CA LYS A 129 22.37 7.10 7.12
C LYS A 129 22.31 7.21 8.65
N ASP A 130 23.09 8.12 9.24
CA ASP A 130 23.12 8.38 10.68
C ASP A 130 21.76 8.87 11.21
N LEU A 131 20.94 9.49 10.36
CA LEU A 131 19.57 9.90 10.70
C LEU A 131 18.53 8.83 10.32
N LEU A 132 18.70 8.14 9.19
CA LEU A 132 17.77 7.12 8.73
C LEU A 132 17.68 5.94 9.70
N ALA A 133 18.81 5.46 10.21
CA ALA A 133 18.85 4.32 11.11
C ALA A 133 18.01 4.54 12.39
N PRO A 134 18.31 5.54 13.25
CA PRO A 134 17.49 5.77 14.45
C PRO A 134 16.05 6.18 14.12
N MET A 135 15.79 6.83 12.98
CA MET A 135 14.43 7.16 12.55
C MET A 135 13.59 5.91 12.25
N ILE A 136 14.16 4.90 11.59
CA ILE A 136 13.41 3.69 11.21
C ILE A 136 13.42 2.66 12.35
N GLU A 137 14.59 2.36 12.91
CA GLU A 137 14.78 1.28 13.88
C GLU A 137 14.17 1.60 15.24
N ASN A 138 14.34 2.85 15.70
CA ASN A 138 13.91 3.32 17.02
C ASN A 138 12.80 4.37 16.95
N SER A 139 12.28 4.63 15.73
CA SER A 139 11.25 5.64 15.51
C SER A 139 11.63 7.06 15.96
N SER A 140 12.92 7.44 16.01
CA SER A 140 13.38 8.75 16.51
C SER A 140 12.69 9.93 15.80
N ASN A 141 12.01 10.77 16.59
CA ASN A 141 11.34 11.99 16.09
C ASN A 141 12.32 13.10 15.71
N ASP A 142 13.45 13.24 16.43
CA ASP A 142 14.48 14.24 16.10
C ASP A 142 15.13 13.93 14.75
N ALA A 143 15.48 12.66 14.53
CA ALA A 143 16.04 12.22 13.25
C ALA A 143 15.03 12.38 12.10
N ALA A 144 13.75 12.07 12.36
CA ALA A 144 12.67 12.31 11.40
C ALA A 144 12.52 13.80 11.06
N THR A 145 12.51 14.68 12.07
CA THR A 145 12.38 16.12 11.88
C THR A 145 13.58 16.71 11.13
N ALA A 146 14.80 16.24 11.42
CA ALA A 146 15.99 16.64 10.69
C ALA A 146 15.91 16.26 9.20
N LEU A 147 15.50 15.01 8.90
CA LEU A 147 15.33 14.56 7.52
C LEU A 147 14.14 15.23 6.83
N TRP A 148 13.02 15.42 7.52
CA TRP A 148 11.84 16.17 7.05
C TRP A 148 12.22 17.57 6.57
N ASN A 149 12.94 18.31 7.40
CA ASN A 149 13.44 19.64 7.06
C ASN A 149 14.40 19.59 5.86
N ARG A 150 15.33 18.62 5.85
CA ARG A 150 16.31 18.45 4.77
C ARG A 150 15.67 18.18 3.42
N VAL A 151 14.62 17.37 3.37
CA VAL A 151 13.97 16.98 2.10
C VAL A 151 13.01 18.03 1.56
N GLY A 152 12.83 19.15 2.26
CA GLY A 152 11.90 20.21 1.86
C GLY A 152 10.48 20.02 2.39
N ARG A 153 10.33 19.37 3.56
CA ARG A 153 9.10 19.27 4.36
C ARG A 153 7.94 18.67 3.55
N ALA A 154 6.69 19.07 3.79
CA ALA A 154 5.53 18.47 3.13
C ALA A 154 5.62 18.52 1.60
N ASP A 155 6.15 19.59 1.03
CA ASP A 155 6.31 19.73 -0.42
C ASP A 155 7.29 18.72 -1.01
N GLY A 156 8.41 18.49 -0.33
CA GLY A 156 9.40 17.48 -0.70
C GLY A 156 8.82 16.07 -0.70
N VAL A 157 8.19 15.71 0.43
CA VAL A 157 7.61 14.37 0.62
C VAL A 157 6.42 14.15 -0.30
N ARG A 158 5.53 15.14 -0.46
CA ARG A 158 4.39 15.06 -1.40
C ARG A 158 4.84 14.77 -2.83
N ARG A 159 5.87 15.47 -3.31
CA ARG A 159 6.40 15.23 -4.68
C ARG A 159 6.94 13.82 -4.83
N ALA A 160 7.63 13.29 -3.83
CA ALA A 160 8.15 11.93 -3.84
C ALA A 160 7.02 10.89 -3.82
N MET A 161 6.04 11.04 -2.93
CA MET A 161 4.86 10.17 -2.86
C MET A 161 4.07 10.18 -4.17
N HIS A 162 3.82 11.35 -4.75
CA HIS A 162 3.14 11.47 -6.05
C HIS A 162 3.92 10.79 -7.18
N ARG A 163 5.27 10.84 -7.15
CA ARG A 163 6.10 10.13 -8.13
C ARG A 163 5.97 8.61 -8.02
N MET A 164 5.74 8.09 -6.81
CA MET A 164 5.44 6.68 -6.55
C MET A 164 3.97 6.33 -6.82
N GLY A 165 3.10 7.35 -6.93
CA GLY A 165 1.67 7.21 -7.20
C GLY A 165 0.80 7.12 -5.94
N ALA A 166 1.37 7.32 -4.76
CA ALA A 166 0.62 7.56 -3.53
C ALA A 166 0.12 9.02 -3.52
N THR A 167 -1.17 9.20 -3.80
CA THR A 167 -1.80 10.51 -4.08
C THR A 167 -3.02 10.80 -3.21
N HIS A 168 -3.39 9.88 -2.33
CA HIS A 168 -4.45 10.00 -1.35
C HIS A 168 -3.86 10.20 0.05
N THR A 169 -2.86 11.07 0.13
CA THR A 169 -2.21 11.46 1.38
C THR A 169 -2.19 12.98 1.46
N ALA A 170 -2.73 13.52 2.56
CA ALA A 170 -2.84 14.94 2.84
C ALA A 170 -1.99 15.29 4.05
N PHE A 171 -1.06 16.24 3.87
CA PHE A 171 -0.20 16.71 4.94
C PHE A 171 -0.93 17.71 5.82
N ASP A 172 -0.57 17.74 7.10
CA ASP A 172 -1.09 18.71 8.06
C ASP A 172 -0.80 20.15 7.62
N SER A 173 -1.75 21.06 7.87
CA SER A 173 -1.65 22.47 7.45
C SER A 173 -0.59 23.25 8.21
N GLU A 174 -0.24 22.80 9.42
CA GLU A 174 0.82 23.37 10.24
C GLU A 174 2.16 22.63 10.04
N ASP A 175 2.20 21.70 9.08
CA ASP A 175 3.38 20.96 8.65
C ASP A 175 3.95 20.01 9.74
N HIS A 176 3.10 19.55 10.66
CA HIS A 176 3.42 18.45 11.55
C HIS A 176 3.40 17.13 10.80
N TRP A 177 4.58 16.62 10.44
CA TRP A 177 4.69 15.42 9.61
C TRP A 177 3.96 14.20 10.17
N GLY A 178 3.91 14.04 11.50
CA GLY A 178 3.21 12.93 12.16
C GLY A 178 1.67 12.99 12.02
N LEU A 179 1.13 14.18 11.81
CA LEU A 179 -0.31 14.44 11.63
C LEU A 179 -0.75 14.33 10.15
N THR A 180 0.11 13.77 9.29
CA THR A 180 -0.25 13.47 7.90
C THR A 180 -1.40 12.46 7.85
N SER A 181 -2.43 12.74 7.05
CA SER A 181 -3.56 11.84 6.82
C SER A 181 -3.32 10.98 5.57
N THR A 182 -3.50 9.66 5.65
CA THR A 182 -3.23 8.72 4.55
C THR A 182 -4.29 7.64 4.39
N THR A 183 -4.21 6.86 3.30
CA THR A 183 -5.00 5.64 3.10
C THR A 183 -4.14 4.39 3.23
N ALA A 184 -4.74 3.24 3.58
CA ALA A 184 -4.01 1.98 3.66
C ALA A 184 -3.43 1.56 2.29
N ALA A 185 -4.10 1.91 1.19
CA ALA A 185 -3.62 1.62 -0.16
C ALA A 185 -2.38 2.46 -0.53
N ASP A 186 -2.34 3.74 -0.18
CA ASP A 186 -1.15 4.58 -0.37
C ASP A 186 0.03 4.01 0.42
N GLN A 187 -0.17 3.57 1.67
CA GLN A 187 0.88 2.94 2.48
C GLN A 187 1.40 1.62 1.88
N VAL A 188 0.53 0.82 1.24
CA VAL A 188 0.97 -0.35 0.46
C VAL A 188 1.85 0.09 -0.71
N VAL A 189 1.46 1.13 -1.45
CA VAL A 189 2.26 1.66 -2.57
C VAL A 189 3.64 2.12 -2.11
N LEU A 190 3.73 2.84 -0.99
CA LEU A 190 5.01 3.25 -0.41
C LEU A 190 5.87 2.02 -0.05
N ALA A 191 5.35 1.11 0.76
CA ALA A 191 6.10 -0.08 1.14
C ALA A 191 6.51 -0.95 -0.07
N ASP A 192 5.66 -1.09 -1.09
CA ASP A 192 6.05 -1.81 -2.31
C ASP A 192 7.19 -1.14 -3.07
N HIS A 193 7.37 0.18 -2.98
CA HIS A 193 8.55 0.85 -3.55
C HIS A 193 9.85 0.50 -2.82
N ILE A 194 9.78 -0.08 -1.63
CA ILE A 194 10.92 -0.68 -0.91
C ILE A 194 11.10 -2.16 -1.32
N PHE A 195 10.03 -2.95 -1.31
CA PHE A 195 10.11 -4.41 -1.47
C PHE A 195 10.11 -4.91 -2.92
N CYS A 196 9.48 -4.18 -3.84
CA CYS A 196 9.33 -4.59 -5.24
C CYS A 196 10.30 -3.86 -6.19
N PRO A 197 10.78 -4.53 -7.26
CA PRO A 197 11.56 -3.89 -8.32
C PRO A 197 10.88 -2.65 -8.90
N ASN A 198 11.59 -1.53 -8.91
CA ASN A 198 11.13 -0.29 -9.52
C ASN A 198 12.31 0.57 -10.00
N LYS A 199 12.01 1.61 -10.79
CA LYS A 199 13.00 2.53 -11.36
C LYS A 199 13.17 3.83 -10.56
N ILE A 200 12.39 4.01 -9.49
CA ILE A 200 12.35 5.25 -8.72
C ILE A 200 13.42 5.23 -7.64
N ILE A 201 13.54 4.12 -6.92
CA ILE A 201 14.53 3.93 -5.86
C ILE A 201 15.52 2.83 -6.29
N PRO A 202 16.83 3.13 -6.39
CA PRO A 202 17.86 2.16 -6.71
C PRO A 202 17.85 0.95 -5.77
N GLU A 203 18.15 -0.25 -6.28
CA GLU A 203 18.15 -1.48 -5.48
C GLU A 203 19.04 -1.38 -4.23
N SER A 204 20.22 -0.75 -4.31
CA SER A 204 21.11 -0.60 -3.14
C SER A 204 20.46 0.19 -2.00
N MET A 205 19.69 1.23 -2.32
CA MET A 205 18.96 2.03 -1.33
C MET A 205 17.75 1.27 -0.79
N ARG A 206 17.06 0.51 -1.64
CA ARG A 206 15.96 -0.38 -1.19
C ARG A 206 16.45 -1.51 -0.29
N ALA A 207 17.62 -2.07 -0.57
CA ALA A 207 18.25 -3.07 0.29
C ALA A 207 18.56 -2.49 1.67
N TYR A 208 19.10 -1.28 1.72
CA TYR A 208 19.34 -0.57 2.99
C TYR A 208 18.03 -0.25 3.72
N ALA A 209 16.98 0.21 3.03
CA ALA A 209 15.66 0.42 3.63
C ALA A 209 15.11 -0.86 4.30
N ARG A 210 15.25 -2.01 3.62
CA ARG A 210 14.85 -3.31 4.17
C ARG A 210 15.70 -3.71 5.37
N GLU A 211 17.01 -3.48 5.34
CA GLU A 211 17.89 -3.73 6.48
C GLU A 211 17.40 -2.98 7.73
N LEU A 212 17.12 -1.67 7.60
CA LEU A 212 16.58 -0.87 8.70
C LEU A 212 15.22 -1.39 9.21
N MET A 213 14.30 -1.73 8.30
CA MET A 213 12.98 -2.25 8.67
C MET A 213 13.03 -3.66 9.30
N SER A 214 14.10 -4.42 9.10
CA SER A 214 14.33 -5.71 9.79
C SER A 214 15.07 -5.59 11.12
N SER A 215 15.62 -4.41 11.43
CA SER A 215 16.40 -4.12 12.63
C SER A 215 15.64 -3.22 13.61
N VAL A 216 14.31 -3.14 13.46
CA VAL A 216 13.44 -2.40 14.37
C VAL A 216 13.54 -2.95 15.79
N ALA A 217 13.57 -2.06 16.77
CA ALA A 217 13.68 -2.42 18.19
C ALA A 217 12.56 -3.40 18.62
N GLU A 218 12.85 -4.28 19.58
CA GLU A 218 11.93 -5.36 19.97
C GLU A 218 10.56 -4.84 20.46
N ASP A 219 10.54 -3.70 21.15
CA ASP A 219 9.34 -3.00 21.62
C ASP A 219 8.54 -2.31 20.49
N GLN A 220 9.10 -2.27 19.28
CA GLN A 220 8.50 -1.74 18.07
C GLN A 220 8.05 -2.85 17.11
N ASP A 221 8.35 -4.14 17.38
CA ASP A 221 7.90 -5.29 16.57
C ASP A 221 6.56 -5.85 17.06
N TRP A 222 5.49 -5.26 16.56
CA TRP A 222 4.11 -5.69 16.81
C TRP A 222 3.20 -5.32 15.64
N GLY A 223 1.92 -5.73 15.69
CA GLY A 223 0.90 -5.32 14.73
C GLY A 223 0.85 -6.22 13.50
N MET A 224 1.11 -5.67 12.31
CA MET A 224 1.02 -6.41 11.03
C MET A 224 2.05 -7.53 10.90
N THR A 225 3.03 -7.58 11.79
CA THR A 225 4.00 -8.68 11.89
C THR A 225 3.39 -9.96 12.45
N ALA A 226 2.25 -9.90 13.13
CA ALA A 226 1.63 -11.07 13.73
C ALA A 226 1.22 -12.11 12.66
N GLY A 227 1.92 -13.25 12.66
CA GLY A 227 1.73 -14.33 11.69
C GLY A 227 2.71 -14.31 10.50
N MET A 228 3.63 -13.34 10.45
CA MET A 228 4.73 -13.32 9.49
C MET A 228 5.99 -13.97 10.07
N LYS A 229 6.85 -14.52 9.20
CA LYS A 229 8.19 -15.00 9.58
C LYS A 229 9.22 -13.99 9.10
N SER A 230 10.14 -13.58 9.97
CA SER A 230 11.18 -12.59 9.69
C SER A 230 10.62 -11.33 8.99
N PRO A 231 9.63 -10.66 9.61
CA PRO A 231 8.98 -9.52 8.99
C PRO A 231 9.90 -8.31 8.90
N TYR A 232 9.51 -7.40 8.04
CA TYR A 232 10.00 -6.02 7.99
C TYR A 232 8.86 -5.12 8.44
N VAL A 233 9.10 -4.17 9.34
CA VAL A 233 8.00 -3.42 9.96
C VAL A 233 8.31 -1.93 10.09
N LYS A 234 7.25 -1.12 10.03
CA LYS A 234 7.23 0.22 10.65
C LYS A 234 5.86 0.46 11.27
N ASN A 235 5.87 0.77 12.55
CA ASN A 235 4.68 1.13 13.31
C ASN A 235 4.58 2.64 13.53
N GLY A 236 3.37 3.09 13.85
CA GLY A 236 3.10 4.46 14.26
C GLY A 236 1.85 4.56 15.11
N TRP A 237 1.95 5.28 16.22
CA TRP A 237 0.85 5.53 17.12
C TRP A 237 0.99 6.90 17.77
N LEU A 238 -0.12 7.54 18.11
CA LEU A 238 -0.15 8.73 18.96
C LEU A 238 -1.56 8.93 19.54
N PRO A 239 -1.68 9.52 20.73
CA PRO A 239 -2.94 10.00 21.26
C PRO A 239 -3.22 11.44 20.79
N LEU A 240 -4.44 11.70 20.33
CA LEU A 240 -5.00 13.04 20.10
C LEU A 240 -6.21 13.25 21.00
N GLU A 241 -6.76 14.47 20.99
CA GLU A 241 -8.02 14.78 21.68
C GLU A 241 -9.19 13.91 21.19
N ASP A 242 -9.15 13.46 19.94
CA ASP A 242 -10.15 12.57 19.35
C ASP A 242 -9.90 11.07 19.63
N GLY A 243 -8.82 10.73 20.34
CA GLY A 243 -8.49 9.37 20.75
C GLY A 243 -7.19 8.83 20.17
N TRP A 244 -7.05 7.51 20.18
CA TRP A 244 -5.86 6.83 19.72
C TRP A 244 -5.86 6.63 18.21
N HIS A 245 -4.71 6.92 17.59
CA HIS A 245 -4.39 6.52 16.22
C HIS A 245 -3.27 5.49 16.32
N VAL A 246 -3.46 4.28 15.79
CA VAL A 246 -2.49 3.17 15.87
C VAL A 246 -2.42 2.47 14.52
N ASN A 247 -1.22 2.34 13.98
CA ASN A 247 -0.97 1.89 12.62
C ASN A 247 0.24 0.98 12.54
N SER A 248 0.20 0.07 11.58
CA SER A 248 1.29 -0.87 11.31
C SER A 248 1.40 -1.16 9.82
N VAL A 249 2.62 -1.08 9.30
CA VAL A 249 2.99 -1.49 7.94
C VAL A 249 4.02 -2.61 8.08
N ALA A 250 3.75 -3.77 7.47
CA ALA A 250 4.69 -4.88 7.48
C ALA A 250 4.78 -5.60 6.14
N SER A 251 5.91 -6.27 5.91
CA SER A 251 6.18 -7.05 4.71
C SER A 251 6.92 -8.34 5.03
N THR A 252 6.70 -9.38 4.23
CA THR A 252 7.45 -10.64 4.31
C THR A 252 8.71 -10.66 3.44
N GLY A 253 9.21 -9.50 3.00
CA GLY A 253 10.42 -9.38 2.18
C GLY A 253 10.14 -9.20 0.69
N THR A 254 11.02 -9.66 -0.20
CA THR A 254 10.91 -9.36 -1.65
C THR A 254 10.02 -10.33 -2.43
N ASN A 255 9.71 -11.50 -1.86
CA ASN A 255 8.94 -12.57 -2.51
C ASN A 255 7.81 -13.05 -1.59
N GLY A 256 6.80 -12.21 -1.38
CA GLY A 256 5.65 -12.53 -0.55
C GLY A 256 4.60 -11.44 -0.62
N TYR A 257 4.29 -10.77 0.49
CA TYR A 257 3.29 -9.70 0.50
C TYR A 257 3.63 -8.57 1.47
N THR A 258 3.06 -7.40 1.17
CA THR A 258 2.97 -6.25 2.08
C THR A 258 1.55 -6.19 2.65
N ALA A 259 1.42 -5.88 3.94
CA ALA A 259 0.16 -5.67 4.65
C ALA A 259 0.20 -4.40 5.50
N VAL A 260 -0.92 -3.69 5.54
CA VAL A 260 -1.10 -2.43 6.28
C VAL A 260 -2.40 -2.52 7.08
N GLY A 261 -2.33 -2.13 8.36
CA GLY A 261 -3.52 -1.86 9.17
C GLY A 261 -3.45 -0.47 9.76
N LEU A 262 -4.53 0.28 9.59
CA LEU A 262 -4.72 1.62 10.13
C LEU A 262 -5.93 1.61 11.05
N THR A 263 -5.82 2.20 12.22
CA THR A 263 -6.91 2.21 13.20
C THR A 263 -7.01 3.54 13.93
N HIS A 264 -8.24 3.90 14.28
CA HIS A 264 -8.56 5.06 15.10
C HIS A 264 -9.71 4.72 16.06
N SER A 265 -9.65 5.17 17.30
CA SER A 265 -10.77 5.06 18.24
C SER A 265 -10.74 6.14 19.31
N ALA A 266 -11.92 6.74 19.56
CA ALA A 266 -12.13 7.68 20.65
C ALA A 266 -12.18 7.02 22.05
N THR A 267 -12.43 5.72 22.12
CA THR A 267 -12.69 5.01 23.39
C THR A 267 -11.74 3.86 23.67
N ALA A 268 -11.21 3.23 22.63
CA ALA A 268 -10.34 2.06 22.78
C ALA A 268 -8.96 2.47 23.31
N SER A 269 -8.34 1.60 24.09
CA SER A 269 -6.95 1.77 24.47
C SER A 269 -6.02 1.57 23.26
N MET A 270 -4.77 2.02 23.39
CA MET A 270 -3.74 1.71 22.40
C MET A 270 -3.58 0.20 22.23
N GLU A 271 -3.57 -0.54 23.34
CA GLU A 271 -3.40 -1.99 23.37
C GLU A 271 -4.53 -2.73 22.65
N ASP A 272 -5.78 -2.29 22.81
CA ASP A 272 -6.94 -2.85 22.09
C ASP A 272 -6.80 -2.66 20.57
N LEU A 273 -6.25 -1.51 20.15
CA LEU A 273 -5.99 -1.22 18.74
C LEU A 273 -4.80 -2.02 18.19
N VAL A 274 -3.74 -2.23 18.98
CA VAL A 274 -2.66 -3.16 18.63
C VAL A 274 -3.22 -4.57 18.45
N GLU A 275 -4.04 -5.06 19.39
CA GLU A 275 -4.64 -6.38 19.31
C GLU A 275 -5.58 -6.49 18.08
N THR A 276 -6.27 -5.40 17.76
CA THR A 276 -7.09 -5.26 16.55
C THR A 276 -6.26 -5.49 15.29
N ILE A 277 -5.13 -4.78 15.16
CA ILE A 277 -4.17 -4.93 14.05
C ILE A 277 -3.59 -6.35 13.99
N GLU A 278 -3.18 -6.92 15.11
CA GLU A 278 -2.59 -8.27 15.15
C GLU A 278 -3.59 -9.36 14.72
N GLY A 279 -4.87 -9.23 15.07
CA GLY A 279 -5.88 -10.20 14.60
C GLY A 279 -6.18 -10.06 13.12
N MET A 280 -6.17 -8.84 12.56
CA MET A 280 -6.21 -8.61 11.11
C MET A 280 -5.03 -9.30 10.41
N ALA A 281 -3.82 -9.12 10.94
CA ALA A 281 -2.59 -9.72 10.43
C ALA A 281 -2.64 -11.25 10.45
N ARG A 282 -3.09 -11.84 11.58
CA ARG A 282 -3.27 -13.29 11.70
C ARG A 282 -4.30 -13.85 10.72
N ILE A 283 -5.37 -13.12 10.40
CA ILE A 283 -6.33 -13.53 9.37
C ILE A 283 -5.64 -13.54 8.00
N ILE A 284 -4.92 -12.46 7.63
CA ILE A 284 -4.16 -12.40 6.38
C ILE A 284 -3.20 -13.60 6.29
N ALA A 285 -2.36 -13.80 7.31
CA ALA A 285 -1.32 -14.83 7.30
C ALA A 285 -1.86 -16.25 7.06
N ARG A 286 -3.03 -16.60 7.63
CA ARG A 286 -3.67 -17.90 7.39
C ARG A 286 -4.02 -18.12 5.92
N HIS A 287 -4.44 -17.06 5.22
CA HIS A 287 -4.85 -17.12 3.81
C HIS A 287 -3.69 -16.96 2.82
N GLN A 288 -2.47 -16.62 3.29
CA GLN A 288 -1.25 -16.53 2.45
C GLN A 288 -0.34 -17.78 2.55
N SER A 289 -0.90 -18.93 2.96
CA SER A 289 -0.21 -20.19 3.34
C SER A 289 1.09 -20.56 2.60
N PRO A 290 2.03 -21.26 3.29
CA PRO A 290 3.48 -21.15 3.10
C PRO A 290 4.01 -21.96 1.91
N GLY A 291 4.62 -21.27 0.94
CA GLY A 291 5.28 -21.90 -0.21
C GLY A 291 6.71 -21.42 -0.41
N VAL A 292 7.67 -22.30 -0.07
CA VAL A 292 9.12 -22.30 -0.38
C VAL A 292 10.04 -21.46 0.53
N THR A 293 10.57 -22.12 1.57
CA THR A 293 11.81 -21.74 2.27
C THR A 293 12.98 -22.53 1.68
N PRO A 294 14.09 -21.91 1.22
CA PRO A 294 15.40 -22.51 1.34
C PRO A 294 15.89 -22.30 2.78
N ALA A 295 16.33 -23.38 3.44
CA ALA A 295 16.90 -23.33 4.78
C ALA A 295 18.09 -22.36 4.84
N GLN A 296 18.17 -21.54 5.89
CA GLN A 296 19.35 -20.73 6.20
C GLN A 296 20.14 -21.37 7.34
N PRO A 297 21.48 -21.42 7.27
CA PRO A 297 22.31 -22.01 8.33
C PRO A 297 22.26 -21.14 9.60
N SER A 298 22.26 -21.81 10.75
CA SER A 298 22.44 -21.22 12.08
C SER A 298 23.70 -20.36 12.14
N GLN A 299 23.56 -19.07 12.48
CA GLN A 299 24.69 -18.22 12.90
C GLN A 299 24.79 -18.15 14.43
N PRO A 300 26.00 -18.03 15.00
CA PRO A 300 26.22 -18.05 16.44
C PRO A 300 25.87 -16.71 17.10
N ALA A 301 25.50 -16.77 18.38
CA ALA A 301 25.14 -15.62 19.21
C ALA A 301 26.24 -14.53 19.22
N THR A 302 25.82 -13.27 19.05
CA THR A 302 26.67 -12.08 19.20
C THR A 302 26.44 -11.47 20.59
N PRO A 303 27.45 -10.88 21.26
CA PRO A 303 27.37 -10.50 22.67
C PRO A 303 26.50 -9.27 22.94
N ALA A 304 26.02 -9.16 24.18
CA ALA A 304 25.11 -8.11 24.66
C ALA A 304 25.67 -6.68 24.47
N PRO A 305 24.81 -5.67 24.15
CA PRO A 305 25.21 -4.28 24.08
C PRO A 305 25.55 -3.72 25.47
N GLN A 306 26.63 -2.93 25.54
CA GLN A 306 26.96 -2.12 26.70
C GLN A 306 26.04 -0.90 26.76
N THR A 307 25.44 -0.69 27.93
CA THR A 307 24.57 0.45 28.24
C THR A 307 25.36 1.76 28.22
N VAL A 308 25.03 2.66 27.30
CA VAL A 308 25.31 4.09 27.42
C VAL A 308 23.97 4.76 27.70
N HIS A 309 23.85 5.36 28.87
CA HIS A 309 22.69 6.17 29.25
C HIS A 309 22.78 7.52 28.55
N ASP A 310 21.80 7.85 27.71
CA ASP A 310 21.46 9.23 27.36
C ASP A 310 20.03 9.52 27.82
N ASP A 311 19.93 10.52 28.68
CA ASP A 311 18.72 10.97 29.38
C ASP A 311 17.99 12.01 28.52
N HIS A 312 17.08 11.55 27.65
CA HIS A 312 16.21 12.41 26.83
C HIS A 312 14.79 12.48 27.40
N GLY A 313 14.63 13.02 28.61
CA GLY A 313 13.33 13.55 29.08
C GLY A 313 12.15 12.56 29.03
N HIS A 314 12.41 11.28 29.30
CA HIS A 314 11.44 10.20 29.18
C HIS A 314 10.54 10.15 30.42
N ILE A 315 9.21 10.21 30.24
CA ILE A 315 8.25 9.84 31.29
C ILE A 315 7.75 8.41 31.00
N PRO A 316 8.13 7.40 31.80
CA PRO A 316 7.60 6.06 31.64
C PRO A 316 6.12 6.04 32.05
N PHE A 317 5.22 5.62 31.16
CA PHE A 317 3.85 5.26 31.55
C PHE A 317 3.74 3.73 31.65
N ARG A 318 3.36 3.25 32.83
CA ARG A 318 3.23 1.82 33.17
C ARG A 318 1.77 1.51 33.43
N ALA A 319 1.14 0.72 32.56
CA ALA A 319 -0.08 -0.02 32.91
C ALA A 319 0.33 -1.45 33.37
N PRO A 320 -0.22 -1.99 34.48
CA PRO A 320 0.13 -3.34 34.90
C PRO A 320 -0.38 -4.41 33.91
N GLY A 321 0.53 -5.18 33.29
CA GLY A 321 0.20 -6.36 32.49
C GLY A 321 0.45 -6.25 30.97
N THR A 322 1.06 -5.17 30.49
CA THR A 322 1.29 -4.91 29.05
C THR A 322 2.77 -5.02 28.66
N ARG A 323 3.03 -5.18 27.35
CA ARG A 323 4.37 -5.13 26.73
C ARG A 323 4.95 -3.71 26.89
N ASP A 324 6.26 -3.59 27.08
CA ASP A 324 6.95 -2.29 27.10
C ASP A 324 6.79 -1.64 25.73
N MET A 325 6.04 -0.54 25.64
CA MET A 325 5.79 0.20 24.40
C MET A 325 5.87 1.70 24.69
N TRP A 326 6.79 2.40 24.02
CA TRP A 326 7.01 3.83 24.22
C TRP A 326 5.97 4.68 23.51
N ILE A 327 5.73 5.91 23.96
CA ILE A 327 4.87 6.88 23.26
C ILE A 327 5.73 8.12 22.98
N GLN A 328 5.75 8.60 21.74
CA GLN A 328 6.37 9.88 21.39
C GLN A 328 5.32 10.79 20.75
N ALA A 329 5.10 11.96 21.35
CA ALA A 329 4.32 13.04 20.74
C ALA A 329 5.17 13.80 19.70
N PHE A 330 4.51 14.41 18.72
CA PHE A 330 5.13 15.22 17.66
C PHE A 330 5.23 16.69 18.07
#